data_AF-A0A838R9A3-F1
#
_entry.id   AF-A0A838R9A3-F1
#
_cell.length_a   1.000
_cell.length_b   1.000
_cell.length_c   1.000
_cell.angle_alpha   90.00
_cell.angle_beta   90.00
_cell.angle_gamma   90.00
#
_symmetry.space_group_name_H-M   'P 1'
#
loop_
_entity.id
_entity.type
_entity.pdbx_description
1 polymer ?
#
loop_
_entity_poly.entity_id
_entity_poly.type
_entity_poly.pdbx_seq_one_letter_code
_entity_poly.pdbx_strand_id
1 'polypeptide(L)'
;MISFNQHVLVRNAPAEETWLNEGLSHFAEELGGRLVPDAECQSARFASCEAKFIGVGNLDNAYAYLDSLEEHFLIEPAASSGQLPERGANWLFVRWLADHFATTLPAGTDLTRQLVQTSRVGSDNVSALVGEPFDKLVAEWQLANYLDDLEGFTPASARLQYTTWNFRELFLVNFGEGAFAKPYPLTPDSITTGSYSRLGVLRGGSGRHLLIVQQPSAGAVELRLTRDDADAALPASVEPRTAVVRIR
;
A
#
# COMPACT_ATOMS: atom_id res chain seq x y z
N MET A 1 -16.17 -10.65 6.33
CA MET A 1 -15.86 -10.32 4.93
C MET A 1 -16.92 -9.39 4.38
N ILE A 2 -16.55 -8.15 4.06
CA ILE A 2 -17.44 -7.06 3.66
C ILE A 2 -18.08 -7.30 2.28
N SER A 3 -17.43 -8.05 1.40
CA SER A 3 -17.90 -8.31 0.03
C SER A 3 -18.60 -9.66 -0.15
N PHE A 4 -18.65 -10.51 0.88
CA PHE A 4 -19.12 -11.91 0.78
C PHE A 4 -20.52 -12.05 0.16
N ASN A 5 -21.46 -11.19 0.57
CA ASN A 5 -22.81 -11.22 0.03
C ASN A 5 -22.82 -11.07 -1.50
N GLN A 6 -22.06 -10.13 -2.04
CA GLN A 6 -22.08 -9.81 -3.46
C GLN A 6 -21.35 -10.85 -4.31
N HIS A 7 -20.23 -11.39 -3.81
CA HIS A 7 -19.49 -12.44 -4.52
C HIS A 7 -20.20 -13.79 -4.43
N VAL A 8 -20.50 -14.25 -3.22
CA VAL A 8 -20.96 -15.63 -3.00
C VAL A 8 -22.46 -15.76 -3.18
N LEU A 9 -23.25 -14.92 -2.50
CA LEU A 9 -24.71 -15.11 -2.45
C LEU A 9 -25.43 -14.56 -3.69
N VAL A 10 -25.00 -13.40 -4.20
CA VAL A 10 -25.64 -12.75 -5.36
C VAL A 10 -25.08 -13.28 -6.68
N ARG A 11 -23.77 -13.53 -6.78
CA ARG A 11 -23.10 -13.88 -8.04
C ARG A 11 -22.63 -15.33 -8.14
N ASN A 12 -22.78 -16.13 -7.09
CA ASN A 12 -22.34 -17.53 -7.05
C ASN A 12 -20.87 -17.69 -7.49
N ALA A 13 -20.01 -16.76 -7.05
CA ALA A 13 -18.58 -16.73 -7.30
C ALA A 13 -17.80 -17.16 -6.03
N PRO A 14 -16.50 -17.47 -6.13
CA PRO A 14 -15.64 -17.62 -4.96
C PRO A 14 -15.70 -16.38 -4.06
N ALA A 15 -15.45 -16.57 -2.77
CA ALA A 15 -15.23 -15.44 -1.88
C ALA A 15 -14.02 -14.62 -2.34
N GLU A 16 -14.08 -13.31 -2.11
CA GLU A 16 -12.97 -12.40 -2.39
C GLU A 16 -11.70 -12.84 -1.65
N GLU A 17 -10.54 -12.62 -2.26
CA GLU A 17 -9.25 -12.85 -1.62
C GLU A 17 -9.11 -11.99 -0.37
N THR A 18 -8.50 -12.56 0.69
CA THR A 18 -8.42 -11.93 2.01
C THR A 18 -7.93 -10.49 1.92
N TRP A 19 -6.84 -10.24 1.18
CA TRP A 19 -6.22 -8.93 1.12
C TRP A 19 -7.13 -7.86 0.54
N LEU A 20 -7.88 -8.19 -0.51
CA LEU A 20 -8.78 -7.25 -1.15
C LEU A 20 -10.03 -7.06 -0.28
N ASN A 21 -10.53 -8.12 0.35
CA ASN A 21 -11.62 -8.01 1.31
C ASN A 21 -11.24 -7.14 2.53
N GLU A 22 -10.05 -7.30 3.10
CA GLU A 22 -9.58 -6.49 4.22
C GLU A 22 -9.34 -5.04 3.78
N GLY A 23 -8.71 -4.81 2.63
CA GLY A 23 -8.53 -3.46 2.08
C GLY A 23 -9.86 -2.73 1.85
N LEU A 24 -10.87 -3.41 1.31
CA LEU A 24 -12.23 -2.87 1.17
C LEU A 24 -12.90 -2.62 2.53
N SER A 25 -12.60 -3.43 3.54
CA SER A 25 -13.14 -3.25 4.90
C SER A 25 -12.55 -2.01 5.56
N HIS A 26 -11.23 -1.82 5.47
CA HIS A 26 -10.55 -0.65 6.02
C HIS A 26 -10.84 0.63 5.22
N PHE A 27 -11.08 0.53 3.90
CA PHE A 27 -11.61 1.64 3.11
C PHE A 27 -13.03 2.02 3.55
N ALA A 28 -13.88 1.05 3.94
CA ALA A 28 -15.20 1.35 4.49
C ALA A 28 -15.13 2.06 5.85
N GLU A 29 -14.12 1.75 6.68
CA GLU A 29 -13.82 2.53 7.89
C GLU A 29 -13.43 3.96 7.54
N GLU A 30 -12.60 4.17 6.51
CA GLU A 30 -12.30 5.52 6.00
C GLU A 30 -13.57 6.27 5.55
N LEU A 31 -14.47 5.61 4.84
CA LEU A 31 -15.76 6.21 4.49
C LEU A 31 -16.58 6.57 5.74
N GLY A 32 -16.52 5.76 6.79
CA GLY A 32 -17.09 6.08 8.10
C GLY A 32 -16.49 7.37 8.67
N GLY A 33 -15.17 7.51 8.62
CA GLY A 33 -14.47 8.72 9.06
C GLY A 33 -14.81 9.97 8.24
N ARG A 34 -15.06 9.82 6.93
CA ARG A 34 -15.32 10.93 6.00
C ARG A 34 -16.79 11.34 5.88
N LEU A 35 -17.71 10.37 5.95
CA LEU A 35 -19.11 10.58 5.55
C LEU A 35 -20.08 10.58 6.73
N VAL A 36 -19.70 10.01 7.87
CA VAL A 36 -20.55 10.06 9.08
C VAL A 36 -20.33 11.42 9.75
N PRO A 37 -21.41 12.15 10.11
CA PRO A 37 -21.28 13.41 10.83
C PRO A 37 -20.58 13.23 12.17
N ASP A 38 -19.65 14.13 12.51
CA ASP A 38 -18.86 14.04 13.75
C ASP A 38 -19.71 13.92 15.02
N ALA A 39 -20.90 14.52 15.03
CA ALA A 39 -21.84 14.43 16.14
C ALA A 39 -22.21 12.97 16.52
N GLU A 40 -22.09 12.02 15.59
CA GLU A 40 -22.37 10.59 15.80
C GLU A 40 -21.17 9.82 16.37
N CYS A 41 -19.97 10.41 16.36
CA CYS A 41 -18.73 9.78 16.80
C CYS A 41 -18.09 10.44 18.02
N GLN A 42 -18.46 11.70 18.29
CA GLN A 42 -17.96 12.48 19.41
C GLN A 42 -18.22 11.76 20.74
N SER A 43 -17.14 11.57 21.49
CA SER A 43 -17.16 10.94 22.80
C SER A 43 -15.99 11.48 23.64
N ALA A 44 -15.92 11.07 24.90
CA ALA A 44 -14.77 11.41 25.75
C ALA A 44 -13.42 10.90 25.18
N ARG A 45 -13.44 9.92 24.26
CA ARG A 45 -12.24 9.33 23.66
C ARG A 45 -11.93 9.87 22.25
N PHE A 46 -12.94 10.33 21.51
CA PHE A 46 -12.78 10.68 20.10
C PHE A 46 -13.45 12.03 19.81
N ALA A 47 -12.71 12.95 19.20
CA ALA A 47 -13.18 14.28 18.86
C ALA A 47 -13.98 14.35 17.53
N SER A 48 -13.79 13.36 16.64
CA SER A 48 -14.40 13.30 15.31
C SER A 48 -14.60 11.85 14.86
N CYS A 49 -15.37 11.64 13.79
CA CYS A 49 -15.48 10.35 13.13
C CYS A 49 -14.15 9.95 12.48
N GLU A 50 -13.40 10.91 11.93
CA GLU A 50 -12.06 10.68 11.41
C GLU A 50 -11.13 10.11 12.49
N ALA A 51 -11.06 10.73 13.66
CA ALA A 51 -10.23 10.23 14.76
C ALA A 51 -10.63 8.82 15.23
N LYS A 52 -11.93 8.51 15.17
CA LYS A 52 -12.47 7.22 15.61
C LYS A 52 -12.25 6.09 14.61
N PHE A 53 -12.50 6.34 13.32
CA PHE A 53 -12.51 5.30 12.29
C PHE A 53 -11.22 5.23 11.48
N ILE A 54 -10.48 6.34 11.37
CA ILE A 54 -9.22 6.39 10.61
C ILE A 54 -8.04 6.53 11.56
N GLY A 55 -8.14 7.46 12.50
CA GLY A 55 -7.05 7.84 13.41
C GLY A 55 -6.56 6.71 14.29
N VAL A 56 -7.46 5.83 14.74
CA VAL A 56 -7.11 4.62 15.50
C VAL A 56 -7.31 3.40 14.61
N GLY A 57 -6.26 2.63 14.40
CA GLY A 57 -6.30 1.44 13.55
C GLY A 57 -5.73 1.68 12.16
N ASN A 58 -6.47 2.32 11.23
CA ASN A 58 -6.00 2.47 9.84
C ASN A 58 -4.65 3.18 9.74
N LEU A 59 -4.49 4.33 10.42
CA LEU A 59 -3.22 5.05 10.43
C LEU A 59 -2.11 4.29 11.16
N ASP A 60 -2.40 3.66 12.30
CA ASP A 60 -1.43 2.85 13.05
C ASP A 60 -0.94 1.65 12.22
N ASN A 61 -1.85 0.97 11.54
CA ASN A 61 -1.57 -0.17 10.69
C ASN A 61 -0.78 0.23 9.45
N ALA A 62 -1.15 1.35 8.80
CA ALA A 62 -0.41 1.91 7.68
C ALA A 62 1.01 2.30 8.09
N TYR A 63 1.15 2.95 9.24
CA TYR A 63 2.45 3.31 9.81
C TYR A 63 3.32 2.08 10.04
N ALA A 64 2.78 1.06 10.73
CA ALA A 64 3.50 -0.17 11.04
C ALA A 64 3.92 -0.94 9.77
N TYR A 65 3.06 -0.96 8.75
CA TYR A 65 3.41 -1.52 7.44
C TYR A 65 4.58 -0.77 6.81
N LEU A 66 4.48 0.57 6.72
CA LEU A 66 5.50 1.39 6.10
C LEU A 66 6.82 1.39 6.87
N ASP A 67 6.82 1.04 8.15
CA ASP A 67 8.04 0.89 8.95
C ASP A 67 8.79 -0.42 8.63
N SER A 68 8.08 -1.44 8.14
CA SER A 68 8.59 -2.81 7.96
C SER A 68 7.98 -3.54 6.75
N LEU A 69 7.88 -2.87 5.59
CA LEU A 69 7.07 -3.33 4.45
C LEU A 69 7.37 -4.78 4.04
N GLU A 70 8.64 -5.16 3.97
CA GLU A 70 9.07 -6.48 3.50
C GLU A 70 8.62 -7.65 4.39
N GLU A 71 8.29 -7.38 5.66
CA GLU A 71 7.87 -8.39 6.64
C GLU A 71 6.38 -8.74 6.50
N HIS A 72 5.62 -7.90 5.80
CA HIS A 72 4.17 -7.95 5.74
C HIS A 72 3.66 -8.11 4.32
N PHE A 73 2.67 -8.97 4.14
CA PHE A 73 2.06 -9.19 2.84
C PHE A 73 1.17 -7.99 2.45
N LEU A 74 1.20 -7.63 1.16
CA LEU A 74 0.02 -7.03 0.52
C LEU A 74 -0.89 -8.15 -0.01
N ILE A 75 -0.31 -9.21 -0.57
CA ILE A 75 -1.05 -10.34 -1.14
C ILE A 75 -0.91 -11.51 -0.18
N GLU A 76 -1.87 -11.67 0.73
CA GLU A 76 -1.77 -12.71 1.76
C GLU A 76 -1.93 -14.11 1.17
N PRO A 77 -1.05 -15.07 1.52
CA PRO A 77 -1.34 -16.47 1.32
C PRO A 77 -2.43 -16.93 2.27
N ALA A 78 -3.08 -18.06 1.98
CA ALA A 78 -4.06 -18.69 2.88
C ALA A 78 -3.51 -19.01 4.28
N ALA A 79 -2.18 -19.10 4.43
CA ALA A 79 -1.50 -19.32 5.70
C ALA A 79 -1.27 -18.03 6.51
N SER A 80 -1.56 -16.84 5.96
CA SER A 80 -1.45 -15.60 6.72
C SER A 80 -2.51 -15.53 7.82
N SER A 81 -2.15 -14.93 8.95
CA SER A 81 -3.06 -14.62 10.05
C SER A 81 -3.78 -13.27 9.90
N GLY A 82 -3.54 -12.51 8.82
CA GLY A 82 -4.15 -11.20 8.59
C GLY A 82 -3.71 -10.16 9.64
N GLN A 83 -2.39 -9.97 9.73
CA GLN A 83 -1.76 -9.12 10.74
C GLN A 83 -2.19 -7.65 10.61
N LEU A 84 -2.06 -6.90 11.70
CA LEU A 84 -2.40 -5.48 11.72
C LEU A 84 -1.65 -4.66 10.65
N PRO A 85 -0.33 -4.84 10.42
CA PRO A 85 0.34 -4.14 9.32
C PRO A 85 -0.13 -4.59 7.92
N GLU A 86 -0.49 -5.85 7.72
CA GLU A 86 -1.02 -6.34 6.43
C GLU A 86 -2.31 -5.58 6.06
N ARG A 87 -3.19 -5.35 7.04
CA ARG A 87 -4.39 -4.50 6.89
C ARG A 87 -4.05 -3.07 6.47
N GLY A 88 -2.96 -2.52 7.00
CA GLY A 88 -2.43 -1.22 6.62
C GLY A 88 -2.00 -1.21 5.15
N ALA A 89 -1.28 -2.24 4.70
CA ALA A 89 -0.93 -2.42 3.29
C ALA A 89 -2.16 -2.48 2.39
N ASN A 90 -3.17 -3.27 2.80
CA ASN A 90 -4.40 -3.44 2.02
C ASN A 90 -5.17 -2.11 1.90
N TRP A 91 -5.30 -1.36 3.00
CA TRP A 91 -5.98 -0.07 2.99
C TRP A 91 -5.27 0.95 2.10
N LEU A 92 -3.95 1.11 2.30
CA LEU A 92 -3.13 2.01 1.50
C LEU A 92 -3.24 1.71 0.00
N PHE A 93 -3.20 0.42 -0.38
CA PHE A 93 -3.33 0.05 -1.79
C PHE A 93 -4.72 0.34 -2.37
N VAL A 94 -5.80 -0.01 -1.67
CA VAL A 94 -7.17 0.31 -2.13
C VAL A 94 -7.41 1.81 -2.17
N ARG A 95 -6.86 2.57 -1.22
CA ARG A 95 -6.91 4.04 -1.21
C ARG A 95 -6.18 4.64 -2.42
N TRP A 96 -5.00 4.14 -2.73
CA TRP A 96 -4.24 4.55 -3.92
C TRP A 96 -5.00 4.21 -5.21
N LEU A 97 -5.60 3.02 -5.31
CA LEU A 97 -6.46 2.67 -6.46
C LEU A 97 -7.62 3.66 -6.60
N ALA A 98 -8.30 3.98 -5.50
CA ALA A 98 -9.39 4.94 -5.51
C ALA A 98 -8.93 6.33 -5.95
N ASP A 99 -7.77 6.80 -5.50
CA ASP A 99 -7.20 8.10 -5.88
C ASP A 99 -6.95 8.25 -7.38
N HIS A 100 -6.63 7.16 -8.06
CA HIS A 100 -6.21 7.19 -9.47
C HIS A 100 -7.24 6.67 -10.47
N PHE A 101 -8.18 5.84 -10.01
CA PHE A 101 -9.13 5.15 -10.90
C PHE A 101 -10.60 5.38 -10.54
N ALA A 102 -10.88 6.03 -9.41
CA ALA A 102 -12.24 6.44 -9.08
C ALA A 102 -12.56 7.82 -9.66
N THR A 103 -13.85 8.07 -9.91
CA THR A 103 -14.36 9.37 -10.35
C THR A 103 -14.99 10.16 -9.22
N THR A 104 -15.35 9.51 -8.10
CA THR A 104 -16.02 10.14 -6.95
C THR A 104 -15.06 10.58 -5.85
N LEU A 105 -14.02 11.35 -6.18
CA LEU A 105 -13.02 11.81 -5.20
C LEU A 105 -13.60 12.86 -4.22
N PRO A 106 -13.15 12.88 -2.95
CA PRO A 106 -12.15 11.98 -2.35
C PRO A 106 -12.73 10.63 -1.90
N ALA A 107 -14.05 10.44 -1.97
CA ALA A 107 -14.72 9.25 -1.42
C ALA A 107 -14.39 7.94 -2.17
N GLY A 108 -14.13 7.97 -3.48
CA GLY A 108 -13.70 6.81 -4.25
C GLY A 108 -14.71 5.65 -4.32
N THR A 109 -15.97 5.91 -3.99
CA THR A 109 -16.99 4.86 -3.78
C THR A 109 -17.44 4.15 -5.05
N ASP A 110 -17.28 4.77 -6.22
CA ASP A 110 -17.60 4.15 -7.51
C ASP A 110 -16.62 3.01 -7.84
N LEU A 111 -15.34 3.16 -7.49
CA LEU A 111 -14.34 2.10 -7.65
C LEU A 111 -14.61 0.93 -6.70
N THR A 112 -14.78 1.20 -5.40
CA THR A 112 -14.96 0.12 -4.41
C THR A 112 -16.29 -0.61 -4.59
N ARG A 113 -17.36 0.06 -5.03
CA ARG A 113 -18.60 -0.63 -5.43
C ARG A 113 -18.37 -1.59 -6.58
N GLN A 114 -17.61 -1.22 -7.60
CA GLN A 114 -17.32 -2.10 -8.74
C GLN A 114 -16.46 -3.30 -8.34
N LEU A 115 -15.46 -3.10 -7.47
CA LEU A 115 -14.65 -4.19 -6.90
C LEU A 115 -15.51 -5.19 -6.11
N VAL A 116 -16.55 -4.71 -5.41
CA VAL A 116 -17.48 -5.59 -4.67
C VAL A 116 -18.52 -6.25 -5.58
N GLN A 117 -18.95 -5.56 -6.63
CA GLN A 117 -20.09 -5.95 -7.46
C GLN A 117 -19.69 -6.78 -8.69
N THR A 118 -18.78 -7.73 -8.50
CA THR A 118 -18.20 -8.57 -9.56
C THR A 118 -18.09 -10.04 -9.13
N SER A 119 -17.89 -10.94 -10.09
CA SER A 119 -17.57 -12.35 -9.84
C SER A 119 -16.06 -12.63 -9.89
N ARG A 120 -15.25 -11.63 -10.28
CA ARG A 120 -13.80 -11.70 -10.23
C ARG A 120 -13.32 -11.50 -8.79
N VAL A 121 -12.16 -12.05 -8.47
CA VAL A 121 -11.52 -11.92 -7.14
C VAL A 121 -10.04 -11.57 -7.32
N GLY A 122 -9.42 -11.06 -6.27
CA GLY A 122 -7.99 -10.81 -6.19
C GLY A 122 -7.46 -9.85 -7.25
N SER A 123 -6.26 -10.16 -7.73
CA SER A 123 -5.57 -9.36 -8.76
C SER A 123 -6.38 -9.28 -10.07
N ASP A 124 -7.05 -10.37 -10.45
CA ASP A 124 -7.92 -10.42 -11.63
C ASP A 124 -9.11 -9.45 -11.53
N ASN A 125 -9.64 -9.23 -10.32
CA ASN A 125 -10.69 -8.25 -10.06
C ASN A 125 -10.17 -6.83 -10.33
N VAL A 126 -9.06 -6.47 -9.66
CA VAL A 126 -8.44 -5.15 -9.80
C VAL A 126 -8.05 -4.87 -11.24
N SER A 127 -7.29 -5.77 -11.88
CA SER A 127 -6.82 -5.58 -13.26
C SER A 127 -7.96 -5.46 -14.26
N ALA A 128 -9.02 -6.27 -14.11
CA ALA A 128 -10.17 -6.18 -15.01
C ALA A 128 -10.94 -4.86 -14.86
N LEU A 129 -11.01 -4.30 -13.64
CA LEU A 129 -11.70 -3.04 -13.39
C LEU A 129 -10.91 -1.84 -13.92
N VAL A 130 -9.62 -1.78 -13.60
CA VAL A 130 -8.81 -0.58 -13.87
C VAL A 130 -8.09 -0.62 -15.23
N GLY A 131 -8.09 -1.78 -15.90
CA GLY A 131 -7.52 -1.95 -17.23
C GLY A 131 -5.98 -1.97 -17.26
N GLU A 132 -5.34 -2.28 -16.14
CA GLU A 132 -3.88 -2.30 -16.00
C GLU A 132 -3.38 -3.62 -15.40
N PRO A 133 -2.19 -4.11 -15.80
CA PRO A 133 -1.58 -5.27 -15.17
C PRO A 133 -1.36 -5.05 -13.66
N PHE A 134 -1.72 -6.05 -12.86
CA PHE A 134 -1.66 -5.94 -11.40
C PHE A 134 -0.23 -5.71 -10.89
N ASP A 135 0.76 -6.35 -11.51
CA ASP A 135 2.17 -6.21 -11.16
C ASP A 135 2.71 -4.79 -11.41
N LYS A 136 2.23 -4.12 -12.48
CA LYS A 136 2.49 -2.70 -12.70
C LYS A 136 1.86 -1.83 -11.61
N LEU A 137 0.62 -2.09 -11.23
CA LEU A 137 -0.08 -1.32 -10.19
C LEU A 137 0.64 -1.43 -8.83
N VAL A 138 1.02 -2.63 -8.43
CA VAL A 138 1.77 -2.85 -7.19
C VAL A 138 3.13 -2.15 -7.24
N ALA A 139 3.84 -2.21 -8.38
CA ALA A 139 5.12 -1.52 -8.55
C ALA A 139 4.99 0.01 -8.44
N GLU A 140 3.98 0.61 -9.10
CA GLU A 140 3.70 2.05 -9.03
C GLU A 140 3.29 2.48 -7.61
N TRP A 141 2.42 1.71 -6.96
CA TRP A 141 2.00 1.96 -5.57
C TRP A 141 3.15 1.86 -4.57
N GLN A 142 4.02 0.85 -4.70
CA GLN A 142 5.20 0.74 -3.85
C GLN A 142 6.08 2.00 -4.01
N LEU A 143 6.33 2.46 -5.24
CA LEU A 143 7.05 3.72 -5.44
C LEU A 143 6.31 4.91 -4.79
N ALA A 144 4.98 4.99 -4.93
CA ALA A 144 4.18 6.04 -4.30
C ALA A 144 4.33 6.06 -2.77
N ASN A 145 4.37 4.90 -2.11
CA ASN A 145 4.59 4.81 -0.65
C ASN A 145 5.87 5.51 -0.18
N TYR A 146 6.89 5.66 -1.01
CA TYR A 146 8.09 6.43 -0.64
C TYR A 146 8.08 7.86 -1.19
N LEU A 147 7.57 8.05 -2.40
CA LEU A 147 7.64 9.31 -3.14
C LEU A 147 6.55 10.31 -2.79
N ASP A 148 5.49 9.86 -2.09
CA ASP A 148 4.39 10.70 -1.63
C ASP A 148 4.92 11.93 -0.89
N ASP A 149 4.58 13.11 -1.42
CA ASP A 149 5.00 14.42 -0.92
C ASP A 149 6.50 14.52 -0.54
N LEU A 150 7.38 13.80 -1.24
CA LEU A 150 8.81 13.84 -0.99
C LEU A 150 9.39 15.21 -1.35
N GLU A 151 10.06 15.86 -0.40
CA GLU A 151 10.68 17.17 -0.60
C GLU A 151 11.64 17.16 -1.80
N GLY A 152 11.54 18.17 -2.66
CA GLY A 152 12.39 18.31 -3.85
C GLY A 152 12.02 17.38 -5.02
N PHE A 153 11.06 16.47 -4.86
CA PHE A 153 10.62 15.57 -5.92
C PHE A 153 9.38 16.12 -6.63
N THR A 154 9.45 16.20 -7.97
CA THR A 154 8.26 16.41 -8.80
C THR A 154 7.93 15.10 -9.51
N PRO A 155 6.76 14.50 -9.28
CA PRO A 155 6.38 13.22 -9.87
C PRO A 155 6.21 13.35 -11.38
N ALA A 156 6.85 12.44 -12.13
CA ALA A 156 6.65 12.32 -13.57
C ALA A 156 5.27 11.74 -13.95
N SER A 157 4.60 11.08 -13.00
CA SER A 157 3.26 10.53 -13.12
C SER A 157 2.52 10.77 -11.81
N ALA A 158 1.26 11.21 -11.89
CA ALA A 158 0.40 11.39 -10.72
C ALA A 158 0.29 10.10 -9.88
N ARG A 159 0.46 8.93 -10.49
CA ARG A 159 0.45 7.62 -9.83
C ARG A 159 1.56 7.40 -8.80
N LEU A 160 2.58 8.26 -8.77
CA LEU A 160 3.69 8.17 -7.82
C LEU A 160 3.40 8.90 -6.49
N GLN A 161 2.14 9.22 -6.22
CA GLN A 161 1.66 9.88 -5.00
C GLN A 161 0.24 9.43 -4.66
N TYR A 162 -0.22 9.75 -3.45
CA TYR A 162 -1.64 9.82 -3.10
C TYR A 162 -2.18 11.21 -3.48
N THR A 163 -3.46 11.31 -3.82
CA THR A 163 -4.08 12.60 -4.24
C THR A 163 -5.11 13.10 -3.25
N THR A 164 -5.60 12.23 -2.37
CA THR A 164 -6.61 12.57 -1.35
C THR A 164 -6.08 12.51 0.09
N TRP A 165 -4.82 12.11 0.24
CA TRP A 165 -4.08 12.03 1.49
C TRP A 165 -2.67 12.58 1.27
N ASN A 166 -2.11 13.19 2.32
CA ASN A 166 -0.68 13.49 2.42
C ASN A 166 -0.18 12.74 3.66
N PHE A 167 0.31 11.51 3.46
CA PHE A 167 0.70 10.66 4.59
C PHE A 167 1.97 11.16 5.27
N ARG A 168 2.86 11.83 4.51
CA ARG A 168 4.09 12.39 5.06
C ARG A 168 3.81 13.49 6.07
N GLU A 169 2.96 14.45 5.72
CA GLU A 169 2.53 15.52 6.61
C GLU A 169 1.75 14.94 7.79
N LEU A 170 0.83 14.01 7.53
CA LEU A 170 0.02 13.38 8.58
C LEU A 170 0.87 12.68 9.64
N PHE A 171 1.87 11.89 9.24
CA PHE A 171 2.76 11.24 10.19
C PHE A 171 3.72 12.24 10.85
N LEU A 172 4.13 13.30 10.15
CA LEU A 172 4.98 14.35 10.70
C LEU A 172 4.27 15.14 11.81
N VAL A 173 3.02 15.58 11.60
CA VAL A 173 2.30 16.38 12.61
C VAL A 173 1.91 15.57 13.84
N ASN A 174 1.80 14.25 13.70
CA ASN A 174 1.54 13.32 14.81
C ASN A 174 2.82 12.62 15.31
N PHE A 175 4.00 13.04 14.84
CA PHE A 175 5.28 12.45 15.25
C PHE A 175 5.56 12.68 16.73
N GLY A 176 6.04 11.64 17.42
CA GLY A 176 6.32 11.71 18.85
C GLY A 176 5.07 11.55 19.73
N GLU A 177 3.89 11.38 19.11
CA GLU A 177 2.67 10.98 19.78
C GLU A 177 2.47 9.46 19.64
N GLY A 178 2.27 8.76 20.76
CA GLY A 178 1.85 7.35 20.78
C GLY A 178 2.71 6.42 19.91
N ALA A 179 2.13 5.94 18.80
CA ALA A 179 2.67 4.89 17.93
C ALA A 179 3.66 5.37 16.85
N PHE A 180 3.84 6.69 16.63
CA PHE A 180 4.64 7.20 15.52
C PHE A 180 6.06 7.61 15.96
N ALA A 181 7.00 6.66 15.84
CA ALA A 181 8.39 6.77 16.31
C ALA A 181 9.36 7.49 15.35
N LYS A 182 8.91 7.80 14.13
CA LYS A 182 9.62 8.48 13.04
C LYS A 182 8.65 9.45 12.35
N PRO A 183 9.12 10.61 11.85
CA PRO A 183 8.27 11.57 11.13
C PRO A 183 7.70 10.99 9.83
N TYR A 184 8.42 10.05 9.21
CA TYR A 184 7.90 9.18 8.18
C TYR A 184 8.46 7.77 8.40
N PRO A 185 7.61 6.73 8.43
CA PRO A 185 8.05 5.37 8.79
C PRO A 185 8.97 4.74 7.73
N LEU A 186 8.66 4.94 6.44
CA LEU A 186 9.42 4.34 5.35
C LEU A 186 10.76 5.05 5.13
N THR A 187 11.82 4.39 5.60
CA THR A 187 13.21 4.82 5.44
C THR A 187 13.96 3.82 4.56
N PRO A 188 14.23 4.11 3.28
CA PRO A 188 14.99 3.22 2.41
C PRO A 188 16.41 3.00 2.96
N ASP A 189 16.98 1.83 2.65
CA ASP A 189 18.43 1.70 2.72
C ASP A 189 19.06 2.72 1.76
N SER A 190 20.22 3.26 2.10
CA SER A 190 20.91 4.22 1.24
C SER A 190 22.37 3.83 1.05
N ILE A 191 22.84 3.89 -0.20
CA ILE A 191 24.23 3.66 -0.57
C ILE A 191 24.73 4.79 -1.47
N THR A 192 25.87 5.37 -1.11
CA THR A 192 26.64 6.27 -1.98
C THR A 192 27.74 5.44 -2.63
N THR A 193 27.62 5.19 -3.94
CA THR A 193 28.66 4.54 -4.79
C THR A 193 29.42 3.36 -4.15
N GLY A 194 29.02 2.13 -4.45
CA GLY A 194 29.69 0.91 -3.96
C GLY A 194 28.83 -0.34 -4.22
N SER A 195 29.15 -1.45 -3.57
CA SER A 195 28.33 -2.67 -3.58
C SER A 195 27.36 -2.68 -2.40
N TYR A 196 26.07 -2.83 -2.67
CA TYR A 196 25.06 -3.13 -1.66
C TYR A 196 24.68 -4.61 -1.79
N SER A 197 24.58 -5.32 -0.67
CA SER A 197 24.08 -6.68 -0.63
C SER A 197 23.22 -6.86 0.60
N ARG A 198 22.08 -7.54 0.44
CA ARG A 198 21.18 -7.86 1.52
C ARG A 198 20.56 -9.23 1.30
N LEU A 199 20.45 -9.96 2.41
CA LEU A 199 19.72 -11.21 2.48
C LEU A 199 18.44 -10.98 3.27
N GLY A 200 17.32 -11.52 2.79
CA GLY A 200 16.05 -11.38 3.47
C GLY A 200 14.92 -12.12 2.77
N VAL A 201 13.73 -12.00 3.35
CA VAL A 201 12.49 -12.52 2.78
C VAL A 201 11.68 -11.34 2.28
N LEU A 202 11.20 -11.42 1.05
CA LEU A 202 10.23 -10.47 0.50
C LEU A 202 8.87 -11.16 0.43
N ARG A 203 7.91 -10.70 1.24
CA ARG A 203 6.54 -11.25 1.25
C ARG A 203 5.76 -10.87 -0.03
N GLY A 204 4.71 -11.62 -0.34
CA GLY A 204 3.88 -11.41 -1.53
C GLY A 204 3.29 -9.99 -1.60
N GLY A 205 3.55 -9.29 -2.70
CA GLY A 205 3.12 -7.90 -2.93
C GLY A 205 3.77 -6.83 -2.04
N SER A 206 4.65 -7.24 -1.10
CA SER A 206 5.45 -6.33 -0.29
C SER A 206 6.57 -5.66 -1.11
N GLY A 207 7.38 -4.81 -0.46
CA GLY A 207 8.45 -4.09 -1.12
C GLY A 207 9.69 -3.89 -0.23
N ARG A 208 10.83 -3.69 -0.88
CA ARG A 208 12.05 -3.15 -0.27
C ARG A 208 12.51 -1.95 -1.08
N HIS A 209 12.79 -0.86 -0.38
CA HIS A 209 13.24 0.39 -0.98
C HIS A 209 14.74 0.55 -0.77
N LEU A 210 15.44 0.89 -1.85
CA LEU A 210 16.86 1.21 -1.86
C LEU A 210 17.06 2.55 -2.57
N LEU A 211 17.71 3.48 -1.88
CA LEU A 211 18.19 4.72 -2.44
C LEU A 211 19.64 4.55 -2.89
N ILE A 212 19.88 4.74 -4.18
CA ILE A 212 21.23 4.68 -4.76
C ILE A 212 21.67 6.10 -5.10
N VAL A 213 22.57 6.64 -4.30
CA VAL A 213 23.15 7.96 -4.51
C VAL A 213 24.32 7.82 -5.48
N GLN A 214 24.09 8.27 -6.71
CA GLN A 214 25.10 8.28 -7.77
C GLN A 214 25.72 9.68 -7.88
N GLN A 215 27.06 9.74 -7.92
CA GLN A 215 27.77 10.95 -8.29
C GLN A 215 27.48 11.31 -9.76
N PRO A 216 27.57 12.60 -10.14
CA PRO A 216 27.51 12.99 -11.54
C PRO A 216 28.46 12.16 -12.40
N SER A 217 27.96 11.63 -13.52
CA SER A 217 28.72 10.77 -14.44
C SER A 217 29.20 9.43 -13.86
N ALA A 218 28.66 8.97 -12.73
CA ALA A 218 28.92 7.62 -12.24
C ALA A 218 28.48 6.54 -13.26
N GLY A 219 29.12 5.38 -13.20
CA GLY A 219 28.78 4.24 -14.04
C GLY A 219 27.38 3.69 -13.78
N ALA A 220 26.93 2.77 -14.64
CA ALA A 220 25.66 2.08 -14.47
C ALA A 220 25.62 1.27 -13.16
N VAL A 221 24.43 1.13 -12.59
CA VAL A 221 24.15 0.24 -11.46
C VAL A 221 23.75 -1.13 -12.00
N GLU A 222 24.40 -2.18 -11.51
CA GLU A 222 23.93 -3.55 -11.70
C GLU A 222 23.05 -3.95 -10.52
N LEU A 223 21.84 -4.44 -10.81
CA LEU A 223 20.94 -5.01 -9.82
C LEU A 223 20.85 -6.51 -10.05
N ARG A 224 21.14 -7.27 -8.99
CA ARG A 224 20.99 -8.73 -8.98
C ARG A 224 20.06 -9.14 -7.85
N LEU A 225 19.02 -9.89 -8.18
CA LEU A 225 18.15 -10.53 -7.21
C LEU A 225 18.21 -12.04 -7.41
N THR A 226 18.70 -12.73 -6.41
CA THR A 226 18.97 -14.16 -6.43
C THR A 226 18.43 -14.82 -5.17
N ARG A 227 18.43 -16.14 -5.15
CA ARG A 227 18.25 -16.90 -3.92
C ARG A 227 19.48 -16.79 -3.03
N ASP A 228 19.29 -17.15 -1.77
CA ASP A 228 20.32 -17.17 -0.73
C ASP A 228 21.31 -18.35 -0.84
N ASP A 229 21.02 -19.34 -1.70
CA ASP A 229 21.89 -20.48 -1.97
C ASP A 229 22.87 -20.20 -3.12
N ALA A 230 23.95 -19.50 -2.78
CA ALA A 230 25.09 -19.24 -3.68
C ALA A 230 24.69 -18.54 -5.00
N ASP A 231 23.84 -17.51 -4.90
CA ASP A 231 23.36 -16.72 -6.04
C ASP A 231 22.56 -17.52 -7.09
N ALA A 232 21.91 -18.62 -6.69
CA ALA A 232 21.08 -19.38 -7.61
C ALA A 232 19.89 -18.54 -8.13
N ALA A 233 19.42 -18.90 -9.33
CA ALA A 233 18.26 -18.27 -9.94
C ALA A 233 17.01 -18.44 -9.08
N LEU A 234 16.17 -17.40 -9.01
CA LEU A 234 14.87 -17.48 -8.34
C LEU A 234 14.00 -18.58 -8.97
N PRO A 235 13.17 -19.29 -8.16
CA PRO A 235 12.25 -20.28 -8.69
C PRO A 235 11.29 -19.65 -9.71
N ALA A 236 10.90 -20.39 -10.75
CA ALA A 236 9.97 -19.89 -11.76
C ALA A 236 8.58 -19.51 -11.22
N SER A 237 8.23 -19.99 -10.02
CA SER A 237 7.00 -19.62 -9.30
C SER A 237 7.11 -18.28 -8.56
N VAL A 238 8.28 -17.65 -8.54
CA VAL A 238 8.51 -16.32 -7.97
C VAL A 238 8.68 -15.36 -9.12
N GLU A 239 7.86 -14.32 -9.14
CA GLU A 239 7.91 -13.29 -10.16
C GLU A 239 8.49 -12.01 -9.54
N PRO A 240 9.83 -11.89 -9.42
CA PRO A 240 10.41 -10.67 -8.91
C PRO A 240 10.09 -9.51 -9.85
N ARG A 241 9.86 -8.34 -9.24
CA ARG A 241 9.61 -7.09 -9.96
C ARG A 241 10.49 -6.01 -9.37
N THR A 242 10.96 -5.12 -10.24
CA THR A 242 11.82 -4.01 -9.88
C THR A 242 11.30 -2.76 -10.56
N ALA A 243 11.07 -1.71 -9.80
CA ALA A 243 10.69 -0.41 -10.32
C ALA A 243 11.75 0.61 -9.93
N VAL A 244 12.11 1.48 -10.86
CA VAL A 244 13.15 2.48 -10.66
C VAL A 244 12.60 3.85 -11.01
N VAL A 245 12.75 4.76 -10.07
CA VAL A 245 12.46 6.19 -10.22
C VAL A 245 13.74 6.97 -9.99
N ARG A 246 13.96 8.02 -10.78
CA ARG A 246 15.05 8.96 -10.52
C ARG A 246 14.50 10.12 -9.70
N ILE A 247 15.03 10.30 -8.50
CA ILE A 247 14.85 11.50 -7.68
C ILE A 247 16.09 12.40 -7.83
N ARG A 248 15.93 13.72 -7.75
CA ARG A 248 17.01 14.69 -7.95
C ARG A 248 17.28 15.45 -6.66
#